data_AF-E2XAC1-F1
#
_entry.id   AF-E2XAC1-F1
#
_cell.length_a   1.000
_cell.length_b   1.000
_cell.length_c   1.000
_cell.angle_alpha   90.00
_cell.angle_beta   90.00
_cell.angle_gamma   90.00
#
_symmetry.space_group_name_H-M   'P 1'
#
loop_
_entity.id
_entity.type
_entity.pdbx_description
1 polymer ?
#
loop_
_entity_poly.entity_id
_entity_poly.type
_entity_poly.pdbx_seq_one_letter_code
_entity_poly.pdbx_strand_id
1 'polypeptide(L)'
;MKKEWLTLEEVVGSALQMLEPGLSSPINLSLPEPLTLIHVDGPLFERVLINLLENAVKYAGAQAEIGIDAHVEGENLQLDVWDNGPGLPPGQARPGADDI
;
A
#
# COMPACT_ATOMS: atom_id res chain seq x y z
N MET A 1 -11.18 6.74 16.66
CA MET A 1 -10.91 5.70 15.65
C MET A 1 -11.95 4.62 15.79
N LYS A 2 -12.62 4.27 14.70
CA LYS A 2 -13.63 3.20 14.65
C LYS A 2 -13.04 2.08 13.81
N LYS A 3 -12.59 1.01 14.47
CA LYS A 3 -12.11 -0.18 13.77
C LYS A 3 -13.31 -1.05 13.38
N GLU A 4 -13.26 -1.59 12.17
CA GLU A 4 -14.22 -2.56 11.68
C GLU A 4 -13.50 -3.62 10.83
N TRP A 5 -14.15 -4.76 10.66
CA TRP A 5 -13.66 -5.82 9.79
C TRP A 5 -14.02 -5.47 8.36
N LEU A 6 -13.01 -5.27 7.52
CA LEU A 6 -13.13 -4.99 6.10
C LEU A 6 -12.34 -6.04 5.31
N THR A 7 -12.70 -6.29 4.06
CA THR A 7 -11.84 -7.11 3.21
C THR A 7 -10.63 -6.29 2.76
N LEU A 8 -9.47 -6.92 2.67
CA LEU A 8 -8.27 -6.25 2.16
C LEU A 8 -8.49 -5.73 0.73
N GLU A 9 -9.18 -6.52 -0.10
CA GLU A 9 -9.53 -6.15 -1.47
C GLU A 9 -10.38 -4.87 -1.53
N GLU A 10 -11.37 -4.70 -0.64
CA GLU A 10 -12.21 -3.50 -0.60
C GLU A 10 -11.38 -2.24 -0.34
N VAL A 11 -10.49 -2.30 0.66
CA VAL A 11 -9.71 -1.12 1.05
C VAL A 11 -8.63 -0.80 0.02
N VAL A 12 -7.98 -1.80 -0.56
CA VAL A 12 -7.02 -1.61 -1.66
C VAL A 12 -7.73 -1.08 -2.90
N GLY A 13 -8.87 -1.65 -3.28
CA GLY A 13 -9.65 -1.22 -4.43
C GLY A 13 -10.11 0.24 -4.34
N SER A 14 -10.59 0.66 -3.16
CA SER A 14 -10.99 2.06 -2.93
C SER A 14 -9.82 3.03 -3.12
N ALA A 15 -8.65 2.71 -2.54
CA ALA A 15 -7.45 3.53 -2.67
C ALA A 15 -6.97 3.65 -4.13
N LEU A 16 -7.01 2.53 -4.88
CA LEU A 16 -6.61 2.51 -6.28
C LEU A 16 -7.55 3.34 -7.16
N GLN A 17 -8.86 3.25 -6.94
CA GLN A 17 -9.86 4.00 -7.71
C GLN A 17 -9.68 5.52 -7.56
N MET A 18 -9.23 5.99 -6.39
CA MET A 18 -8.88 7.40 -6.19
C MET A 18 -7.62 7.84 -6.95
N LEU A 19 -6.70 6.92 -7.23
CA LEU A 19 -5.42 7.18 -7.87
C LEU A 19 -5.43 6.99 -9.40
N GLU A 20 -6.35 6.18 -9.93
CA GLU A 20 -6.49 5.87 -11.37
C GLU A 20 -6.31 7.08 -12.32
N PRO A 21 -6.87 8.28 -12.06
CA PRO A 21 -6.73 9.41 -12.97
C PRO A 21 -5.29 9.90 -13.20
N GLY A 22 -4.35 9.55 -12.31
CA GLY A 22 -2.95 9.98 -12.37
C GLY A 22 -1.96 8.89 -12.77
N LEU A 23 -2.41 7.66 -12.99
CA LEU A 23 -1.54 6.51 -13.27
C LEU A 23 -1.19 6.42 -14.76
N SER A 24 0.11 6.34 -15.05
CA SER A 24 0.62 6.09 -16.40
C SER A 24 0.75 4.60 -16.72
N SER A 25 0.64 3.73 -15.71
CA SER A 25 0.77 2.28 -15.80
C SER A 25 -0.02 1.62 -14.66
N PRO A 26 -0.49 0.37 -14.82
CA PRO A 26 -1.23 -0.34 -13.77
C PRO A 26 -0.33 -0.61 -12.55
N ILE A 27 -0.95 -0.69 -11.38
CA ILE A 27 -0.29 -1.12 -10.14
C ILE A 27 -0.25 -2.64 -10.12
N ASN A 28 0.92 -3.22 -9.81
CA ASN A 28 1.07 -4.65 -9.62
C ASN A 28 0.46 -5.06 -8.27
N LEU A 29 -0.46 -6.03 -8.27
CA LEU A 29 -1.12 -6.49 -7.04
C LEU A 29 -0.80 -7.95 -6.78
N SER A 30 -0.26 -8.23 -5.60
CA SER A 30 -0.06 -9.58 -5.06
C SER A 30 -0.74 -9.66 -3.71
N LEU A 31 -2.04 -9.96 -3.72
CA LEU A 31 -2.86 -10.01 -2.51
C LEU A 31 -3.14 -11.47 -2.12
N PRO A 32 -3.33 -11.77 -0.81
CA PRO A 32 -3.83 -13.06 -0.35
C PRO A 32 -5.29 -13.25 -0.79
N GLU A 33 -5.95 -14.30 -0.30
CA GLU A 33 -7.33 -14.59 -0.72
C GLU A 33 -8.25 -13.35 -0.64
N PRO A 34 -9.14 -13.14 -1.64
CA PRO A 34 -10.06 -11.99 -1.73
C PRO A 34 -10.86 -11.70 -0.45
N LEU A 35 -11.10 -12.74 0.36
CA LEU A 35 -11.89 -12.67 1.60
C LEU A 35 -11.03 -12.47 2.86
N THR A 36 -9.76 -12.10 2.73
CA THR A 36 -8.88 -11.79 3.87
C THR A 36 -9.42 -10.56 4.61
N LEU A 37 -9.87 -10.78 5.85
CA LEU A 37 -10.42 -9.72 6.69
C LEU A 37 -9.32 -9.04 7.51
N ILE A 38 -9.35 -7.70 7.53
CA ILE A 38 -8.46 -6.86 8.33
C ILE A 38 -9.28 -6.03 9.31
N HIS A 39 -8.75 -5.81 10.51
CA HIS A 39 -9.42 -5.04 11.57
C HIS A 39 -8.79 -3.64 11.71
N VAL A 40 -9.26 -2.71 10.87
CA VAL A 40 -8.67 -1.37 10.71
C VAL A 40 -9.73 -0.28 10.77
N ASP A 41 -9.29 0.97 10.93
CA ASP A 41 -10.14 2.15 10.69
C ASP A 41 -10.06 2.45 9.18
N GLY A 42 -11.10 2.06 8.43
CA GLY A 42 -11.10 2.03 6.97
C GLY A 42 -10.60 3.33 6.33
N PRO A 43 -11.22 4.50 6.62
CA PRO A 43 -10.79 5.77 6.06
C PRO A 43 -9.34 6.16 6.40
N LEU A 44 -8.86 5.83 7.59
CA LEU A 44 -7.47 6.12 7.97
C LEU A 44 -6.47 5.18 7.28
N PHE A 45 -6.82 3.90 7.13
CA PHE A 45 -5.98 2.94 6.42
C PHE A 45 -5.91 3.23 4.92
N GLU A 46 -7.06 3.54 4.30
CA GLU A 46 -7.15 4.01 2.93
C GLU A 46 -6.28 5.26 2.72
N ARG A 47 -6.33 6.22 3.65
CA ARG A 47 -5.48 7.42 3.57
C ARG A 47 -3.99 7.09 3.62
N VAL A 48 -3.58 6.09 4.40
CA VAL A 48 -2.18 5.61 4.43
C VAL A 48 -1.80 5.05 3.07
N LEU A 49 -2.60 4.15 2.49
CA LEU A 49 -2.34 3.55 1.17
C LEU A 49 -2.21 4.62 0.09
N ILE A 50 -3.15 5.56 0.03
CA ILE A 50 -3.13 6.66 -0.94
C ILE A 50 -1.85 7.47 -0.80
N ASN A 51 -1.45 7.86 0.41
CA ASN A 51 -0.23 8.64 0.61
C ASN A 51 1.03 7.87 0.14
N LEU A 52 1.10 6.57 0.40
CA LEU A 52 2.24 5.74 -0.03
C LEU A 52 2.28 5.61 -1.56
N LEU A 53 1.14 5.33 -2.19
CA LEU A 53 1.06 5.21 -3.65
C LEU A 53 1.29 6.55 -4.36
N GLU A 54 0.76 7.66 -3.84
CA GLU A 54 1.05 9.01 -4.36
C GLU A 54 2.54 9.32 -4.33
N ASN A 55 3.23 8.93 -3.25
CA ASN A 55 4.68 9.08 -3.16
C ASN A 55 5.39 8.23 -4.23
N ALA A 56 5.00 6.97 -4.38
CA ALA A 56 5.57 6.10 -5.42
C ALA A 56 5.38 6.73 -6.82
N VAL A 57 4.15 7.13 -7.17
CA VAL A 57 3.85 7.77 -8.48
C VAL A 57 4.66 9.05 -8.70
N LYS A 58 4.82 9.86 -7.65
CA LYS A 58 5.50 11.15 -7.75
C LYS A 58 7.02 11.03 -7.84
N TYR A 59 7.61 10.05 -7.16
CA TYR A 59 9.05 9.99 -6.93
C TYR A 59 9.77 8.81 -7.62
N ALA A 60 9.07 7.73 -7.97
CA ALA A 60 9.70 6.55 -8.57
C ALA A 60 10.21 6.80 -9.99
N GLY A 61 9.58 7.73 -10.72
CA GLY A 61 9.91 8.10 -12.09
C GLY A 61 8.87 7.62 -13.10
N ALA A 62 8.86 8.21 -14.30
CA ALA A 62 7.77 8.06 -15.28
C ALA A 62 7.60 6.63 -15.86
N GLN A 63 8.62 5.78 -15.74
CA GLN A 63 8.62 4.40 -16.23
C GLN A 63 8.75 3.38 -15.09
N ALA A 64 8.68 3.84 -13.84
CA ALA A 64 8.81 2.96 -12.70
C ALA A 64 7.57 2.08 -12.54
N GLU A 65 7.81 0.85 -12.12
CA GLU A 65 6.77 -0.07 -11.68
C GLU A 65 6.48 0.18 -10.21
N ILE A 66 5.21 0.09 -9.86
CA ILE A 66 4.70 0.28 -8.50
C ILE A 66 3.83 -0.93 -8.19
N GLY A 67 3.91 -1.45 -6.97
CA GLY A 67 3.12 -2.59 -6.54
C GLY A 67 2.68 -2.54 -5.09
N ILE A 68 1.71 -3.41 -4.80
CA ILE A 68 1.24 -3.72 -3.45
C ILE A 68 1.32 -5.23 -3.29
N ASP A 69 2.16 -5.65 -2.36
CA ASP A 69 2.24 -7.04 -1.93
C ASP A 69 1.61 -7.15 -0.55
N ALA A 70 0.86 -8.21 -0.31
CA ALA A 70 0.29 -8.49 0.99
C ALA A 70 0.37 -9.98 1.30
N HIS A 71 0.74 -10.30 2.54
CA HIS A 71 0.81 -11.67 3.01
C HIS A 71 0.49 -11.74 4.50
N VAL A 72 -0.09 -12.87 4.91
CA VAL A 72 -0.47 -13.10 6.30
C VAL A 72 0.63 -13.93 6.97
N GLU A 73 1.24 -13.35 8.00
CA GLU A 73 2.21 -14.03 8.86
C GLU A 73 1.61 -14.22 10.25
N GLY A 74 1.14 -15.44 10.53
CA GLY A 74 0.44 -15.75 11.78
C GLY A 74 -0.87 -14.98 11.90
N GLU A 75 -0.96 -14.06 12.85
CA GLU A 75 -2.12 -13.19 13.07
C GLU A 75 -1.95 -11.78 12.46
N ASN A 76 -0.80 -11.51 11.85
CA ASN A 76 -0.47 -10.21 11.29
C ASN A 76 -0.63 -10.22 9.78
N LEU A 77 -1.16 -9.13 9.22
CA LEU A 77 -1.05 -8.83 7.80
C LEU A 77 0.19 -7.95 7.59
N GLN A 78 1.13 -8.43 6.80
CA GLN A 78 2.17 -7.59 6.22
C GLN A 78 1.68 -7.07 4.87
N LEU A 79 1.79 -5.76 4.67
CA LEU A 79 1.43 -5.09 3.43
C LEU A 79 2.56 -4.14 3.03
N ASP A 80 3.14 -4.42 1.87
CA ASP A 80 4.28 -3.72 1.31
C ASP A 80 3.82 -2.91 0.10
N VAL A 81 4.03 -1.59 0.14
CA VAL A 81 3.90 -0.72 -1.02
C VAL A 81 5.30 -0.46 -1.54
N TRP A 82 5.58 -0.89 -2.77
CA TRP A 82 6.92 -0.85 -3.34
C TRP A 82 6.94 -0.17 -4.70
N ASP A 83 8.11 0.35 -5.06
CA ASP A 83 8.42 0.85 -6.38
C ASP A 83 9.87 0.48 -6.76
N ASN A 84 10.18 0.47 -8.06
CA ASN A 84 11.53 0.20 -8.57
C ASN A 84 12.31 1.48 -8.94
N GLY A 85 11.92 2.62 -8.36
CA GLY A 85 12.54 3.91 -8.59
C GLY A 85 13.90 4.08 -7.88
N PRO A 86 14.42 5.32 -7.80
CA PRO A 86 15.73 5.60 -7.20
C PRO A 86 15.78 5.34 -5.68
N GLY A 87 14.64 5.06 -5.05
CA GLY A 87 14.51 4.88 -3.62
C GLY A 87 14.66 6.17 -2.81
N LEU A 88 14.64 6.03 -1.48
CA LEU A 88 14.87 7.14 -0.57
C LEU A 88 16.36 7.48 -0.48
N PRO A 89 16.73 8.77 -0.36
CA PRO A 89 18.11 9.15 -0.07
C PRO A 89 18.63 8.46 1.21
N PRO A 90 19.92 8.07 1.27
CA PRO A 90 20.51 7.46 2.45
C PRO A 90 20.24 8.32 3.71
N GLY A 91 19.71 7.69 4.76
CA GLY A 91 19.40 8.37 6.04
C GLY A 91 18.02 9.04 6.11
N GLN A 92 17.18 8.94 5.08
CA GLN A 92 15.78 9.41 5.12
C GLN A 92 14.75 8.28 5.30
N ALA A 93 15.17 7.02 5.17
CA ALA A 93 14.34 5.90 5.57
C ALA A 93 14.11 5.99 7.09
N ARG A 94 12.83 6.04 7.50
CA ARG A 94 12.47 5.83 8.90
C ARG A 94 12.62 4.33 9.19
N PRO A 95 13.17 3.93 10.35
CA PRO A 95 13.24 2.52 10.72
C PRO A 95 11.85 1.88 10.62
N GLY A 96 11.80 0.68 10.04
CA GLY A 96 10.58 -0.11 9.91
C GLY A 96 10.12 -0.61 11.28
N ALA A 97 8.89 -1.11 11.37
CA ALA A 97 8.36 -1.66 12.62
C ALA A 97 9.17 -2.85 13.18
N ASP A 98 10.08 -3.42 12.40
CA ASP A 98 11.01 -4.49 12.80
C ASP A 98 12.21 -4.01 13.63
N ASP A 99 12.45 -2.70 13.70
CA ASP A 99 13.60 -2.09 14.41
C ASP A 99 13.27 -1.59 15.84
N ILE A 100 12.08 -1.92 16.39
CA ILE A 100 11.63 -1.48 17.74
C ILE A 100 11.22 -2.66 18.62
#